data_AF-A0A2E0SGK7-F1
#
_entry.id   AF-A0A2E0SGK7-F1
#
_cell.length_a   1.000
_cell.length_b   1.000
_cell.length_c   1.000
_cell.angle_alpha   90.00
_cell.angle_beta   90.00
_cell.angle_gamma   90.00
#
_symmetry.space_group_name_H-M   'P 1'
#
loop_
_entity.id
_entity.type
_entity.pdbx_description
1 polymer ?
#
loop_
_entity_poly.entity_id
_entity_poly.type
_entity_poly.pdbx_seq_one_letter_code
_entity_poly.pdbx_strand_id
1 'polypeptide(L)'
;MIQSDTRTDTREKQYAPASERSQTHDDPERRSMSDLFKELRDESSLLLRQEVSLAKAEMAEKTAKFSRNIGYLIAGAGVAITSVLFFAMAGTVGLYNGLVAAGLSHATSGWLAPLIIGLVISIIGYAMIQKGISTLRRASLLPEQTVDSMKQNKEWIKQKVKS
;
A
#
# COMPACT_ATOMS: atom_id res chain seq x y z
N MET A 1 76.62 -42.96 -27.85
CA MET A 1 76.94 -41.55 -28.13
C MET A 1 75.90 -40.69 -27.43
N ILE A 2 76.22 -40.13 -26.25
CA ILE A 2 75.72 -38.92 -25.54
C ILE A 2 76.62 -38.86 -24.27
N GLN A 3 77.75 -38.12 -24.26
CA GLN A 3 77.99 -36.82 -23.56
C GLN A 3 77.21 -36.63 -22.25
N SER A 4 77.70 -36.14 -21.12
CA SER A 4 78.97 -35.54 -20.69
C SER A 4 78.83 -35.26 -19.19
N ASP A 5 79.88 -35.59 -18.43
CA ASP A 5 80.51 -34.84 -17.33
C ASP A 5 79.72 -33.75 -16.56
N THR A 6 79.73 -33.76 -15.22
CA THR A 6 80.41 -32.71 -14.40
C THR A 6 80.16 -32.79 -12.88
N ARG A 7 81.28 -32.84 -12.14
CA ARG A 7 81.66 -32.05 -10.95
C ARG A 7 81.02 -32.28 -9.57
N THR A 8 81.90 -32.75 -8.69
CA THR A 8 81.99 -32.54 -7.23
C THR A 8 81.78 -31.08 -6.78
N ASP A 9 81.13 -30.86 -5.64
CA ASP A 9 81.74 -30.09 -4.54
C ASP A 9 81.06 -30.37 -3.18
N THR A 10 81.89 -30.45 -2.14
CA THR A 10 81.54 -30.66 -0.74
C THR A 10 81.78 -29.33 -0.05
N ARG A 11 80.76 -28.68 0.51
CA ARG A 11 80.98 -27.59 1.47
C ARG A 11 79.92 -27.58 2.54
N GLU A 12 80.32 -28.11 3.70
CA GLU A 12 79.85 -27.62 4.99
C GLU A 12 79.87 -26.09 5.01
N LYS A 13 78.76 -25.48 5.44
CA LYS A 13 78.81 -24.26 6.25
C LYS A 13 77.63 -24.20 7.22
N GLN A 14 77.99 -24.28 8.50
CA GLN A 14 77.56 -23.38 9.56
C GLN A 14 76.17 -23.61 10.20
N TYR A 15 76.20 -24.18 11.40
CA TYR A 15 75.15 -24.07 12.41
C TYR A 15 75.16 -22.69 13.10
N ALA A 16 73.95 -22.14 13.29
CA ALA A 16 73.48 -21.21 14.35
C ALA A 16 73.93 -19.72 14.34
N PRO A 17 73.16 -18.77 14.95
CA PRO A 17 72.04 -18.97 15.87
C PRO A 17 70.70 -18.32 15.45
N ALA A 18 69.67 -18.73 16.19
CA ALA A 18 68.34 -18.15 16.25
C ALA A 18 68.37 -16.62 16.26
N SER A 19 67.89 -16.01 15.18
CA SER A 19 67.23 -14.72 15.30
C SER A 19 65.79 -15.01 15.69
N GLU A 20 65.44 -14.65 16.92
CA GLU A 20 64.08 -14.41 17.37
C GLU A 20 63.36 -13.59 16.30
N ARG A 21 62.66 -14.28 15.40
CA ARG A 21 61.49 -13.68 14.80
C ARG A 21 60.54 -13.49 15.96
N SER A 22 60.44 -12.25 16.42
CA SER A 22 59.33 -11.74 17.19
C SER A 22 58.06 -12.19 16.50
N GLN A 23 57.59 -13.37 16.88
CA GLN A 23 56.22 -13.77 16.75
C GLN A 23 55.52 -12.82 17.70
N THR A 24 55.06 -11.69 17.19
CA THR A 24 53.88 -11.04 17.74
C THR A 24 52.82 -12.11 17.78
N HIS A 25 52.68 -12.69 18.95
CA HIS A 25 51.62 -13.60 19.33
C HIS A 25 50.33 -12.80 19.13
N ASP A 26 49.73 -12.95 17.95
CA ASP A 26 48.37 -12.51 17.71
C ASP A 26 47.52 -13.46 18.55
N ASP A 27 47.20 -13.01 19.75
CA ASP A 27 46.56 -13.77 20.81
C ASP A 27 45.20 -14.33 20.28
N PRO A 28 45.03 -15.65 20.10
CA PRO A 28 43.78 -16.21 19.61
C PRO A 28 42.68 -16.22 20.68
N GLU A 29 42.99 -15.80 21.91
CA GLU A 29 42.15 -15.97 23.08
C GLU A 29 41.71 -14.63 23.67
N ARG A 30 40.76 -13.98 23.01
CA ARG A 30 39.69 -13.19 23.63
C ARG A 30 38.74 -12.73 22.52
N ARG A 31 37.96 -13.68 21.98
CA ARG A 31 36.65 -13.29 21.45
C ARG A 31 35.92 -12.60 22.60
N SER A 32 35.86 -11.28 22.53
CA SER A 32 35.23 -10.47 23.54
C SER A 32 33.73 -10.79 23.53
N MET A 33 33.07 -10.79 24.69
CA MET A 33 31.60 -10.77 24.76
C MET A 33 30.99 -9.65 23.91
N SER A 34 31.75 -8.58 23.63
CA SER A 34 31.35 -7.53 22.69
C SER A 34 31.30 -7.99 21.23
N ASP A 35 32.15 -8.93 20.80
CA ASP A 35 32.16 -9.44 19.42
C ASP A 35 30.98 -10.36 19.14
N LEU A 36 30.63 -11.23 20.10
CA LEU A 36 29.41 -12.06 20.01
C LEU A 36 28.13 -11.22 19.98
N PHE A 37 28.08 -10.14 20.77
CA PHE A 37 26.96 -9.20 20.74
C PHE A 37 26.87 -8.44 19.41
N LYS A 38 28.01 -8.13 18.80
CA LYS A 38 28.09 -7.43 17.51
C LYS A 38 27.61 -8.34 16.38
N GLU A 39 28.05 -9.60 16.38
CA GLU A 39 27.63 -10.64 15.42
C GLU A 39 26.13 -10.93 15.53
N LEU A 40 25.59 -11.08 16.74
CA LEU A 40 24.15 -11.30 16.97
C LEU A 40 23.29 -10.10 16.52
N ARG A 41 23.79 -8.88 16.69
CA ARG A 41 23.11 -7.65 16.26
C ARG A 41 23.14 -7.51 14.74
N ASP A 42 24.23 -7.90 14.12
CA ASP A 42 24.38 -7.88 12.66
C ASP A 42 23.52 -8.98 12.01
N GLU A 43 23.41 -10.17 12.60
CA GLU A 43 22.47 -11.23 12.17
C GLU A 43 21.00 -10.84 12.39
N SER A 44 20.67 -10.21 13.53
CA SER A 44 19.30 -9.71 13.79
C SER A 44 18.91 -8.62 12.78
N SER A 45 19.84 -7.73 12.43
CA SER A 45 19.65 -6.73 11.37
C SER A 45 19.46 -7.36 10.00
N LEU A 46 20.18 -8.45 9.71
CA LEU A 46 20.07 -9.22 8.48
C LEU A 46 18.69 -9.89 8.35
N LEU A 47 18.20 -10.55 9.41
CA LEU A 47 16.88 -11.19 9.46
C LEU A 47 15.76 -10.15 9.31
N LEU A 48 15.84 -9.03 10.01
CA LEU A 48 14.86 -7.94 9.88
C LEU A 48 14.81 -7.39 8.44
N ARG A 49 15.96 -7.22 7.78
CA ARG A 49 16.01 -6.80 6.37
C ARG A 49 15.38 -7.85 5.44
N GLN A 50 15.52 -9.13 5.73
CA GLN A 50 14.90 -10.21 4.98
C GLN A 50 13.38 -10.26 5.19
N GLU A 51 12.92 -10.08 6.41
CA GLU A 51 11.48 -10.08 6.71
C GLU A 51 10.79 -8.84 6.11
N VAL A 52 11.47 -7.68 6.15
CA VAL A 52 11.02 -6.47 5.43
C VAL A 52 11.02 -6.69 3.91
N SER A 53 12.04 -7.36 3.34
CA SER A 53 12.09 -7.61 1.90
C SER A 53 11.01 -8.61 1.45
N LEU A 54 10.74 -9.63 2.26
CA LEU A 54 9.67 -10.61 2.04
C LEU A 54 8.29 -9.97 2.16
N ALA A 55 8.04 -9.22 3.24
CA ALA A 55 6.80 -8.47 3.41
C ALA A 55 6.58 -7.47 2.26
N LYS A 56 7.65 -6.79 1.82
CA LYS A 56 7.59 -5.89 0.66
C LYS A 56 7.25 -6.64 -0.63
N ALA A 57 7.82 -7.83 -0.84
CA ALA A 57 7.51 -8.67 -2.00
C ALA A 57 6.06 -9.15 -1.99
N GLU A 58 5.55 -9.62 -0.85
CA GLU A 58 4.16 -10.07 -0.71
C GLU A 58 3.17 -8.90 -0.88
N MET A 59 3.48 -7.72 -0.30
CA MET A 59 2.69 -6.52 -0.52
C MET A 59 2.73 -6.06 -1.98
N ALA A 60 3.88 -6.14 -2.65
CA ALA A 60 3.99 -5.81 -4.06
C ALA A 60 3.15 -6.76 -4.94
N GLU A 61 3.14 -8.05 -4.65
CA GLU A 61 2.31 -9.03 -5.37
C GLU A 61 0.81 -8.78 -5.13
N LYS A 62 0.39 -8.53 -3.88
CA LYS A 62 -0.99 -8.17 -3.53
C LYS A 62 -1.43 -6.88 -4.22
N THR A 63 -0.55 -5.87 -4.23
CA THR A 63 -0.82 -4.56 -4.85
C THR A 63 -0.86 -4.66 -6.37
N ALA A 64 0.02 -5.44 -7.00
CA ALA A 64 0.03 -5.65 -8.45
C ALA A 64 -1.24 -6.37 -8.95
N LYS A 65 -1.77 -7.33 -8.16
CA LYS A 65 -3.07 -7.96 -8.45
C LYS A 65 -4.23 -6.97 -8.31
N PHE A 66 -4.17 -6.04 -7.35
CA PHE A 66 -5.18 -4.99 -7.18
C PHE A 66 -5.11 -3.89 -8.25
N SER A 67 -3.89 -3.48 -8.63
CA SER A 67 -3.67 -2.35 -9.55
C SER A 67 -4.16 -2.64 -10.97
N ARG A 68 -4.03 -3.88 -11.45
CA ARG A 68 -4.52 -4.27 -12.79
C ARG A 68 -6.04 -4.14 -12.93
N ASN A 69 -6.78 -4.35 -11.84
CA ASN A 69 -8.24 -4.32 -11.86
C ASN A 69 -8.85 -2.94 -11.57
N ILE A 70 -8.05 -2.02 -11.01
CA ILE A 70 -8.48 -0.64 -10.74
C ILE A 70 -8.83 0.12 -12.03
N GLY A 71 -8.10 -0.10 -13.12
CA GLY A 71 -8.39 0.55 -14.41
C GLY A 71 -9.80 0.22 -14.93
N TYR A 72 -10.19 -1.06 -14.89
CA TYR A 72 -11.54 -1.49 -15.25
C TYR A 72 -12.61 -0.94 -14.29
N LEU A 73 -12.29 -0.83 -13.00
CA LEU A 73 -13.22 -0.25 -12.02
C LEU A 73 -13.48 1.23 -12.29
N ILE A 74 -12.43 2.01 -12.58
CA ILE A 74 -12.56 3.43 -12.93
C ILE A 74 -13.33 3.60 -14.24
N ALA A 75 -12.98 2.83 -15.27
CA ALA A 75 -13.67 2.88 -16.56
C ALA A 75 -15.15 2.48 -16.42
N GLY A 76 -15.42 1.39 -15.70
CA GLY A 76 -16.78 0.92 -15.41
C GLY A 76 -17.59 1.93 -14.60
N ALA A 77 -16.98 2.58 -13.60
CA ALA A 77 -17.62 3.65 -12.85
C ALA A 77 -17.95 4.85 -13.75
N GLY A 78 -17.04 5.25 -14.65
CA GLY A 78 -17.29 6.31 -15.63
C GLY A 78 -18.47 5.99 -16.56
N VAL A 79 -18.52 4.77 -17.09
CA VAL A 79 -19.65 4.28 -17.92
C VAL A 79 -20.95 4.25 -17.10
N ALA A 80 -20.92 3.77 -15.86
CA ALA A 80 -22.08 3.71 -14.99
C ALA A 80 -22.64 5.11 -14.68
N ILE A 81 -21.78 6.08 -14.32
CA ILE A 81 -22.16 7.47 -14.08
C ILE A 81 -22.80 8.07 -15.34
N THR A 82 -22.15 7.88 -16.49
CA THR A 82 -22.65 8.38 -17.78
C THR A 82 -24.02 7.78 -18.10
N SER A 83 -24.19 6.47 -17.90
CA SER A 83 -25.46 5.76 -18.12
C SER A 83 -26.58 6.28 -17.22
N VAL A 84 -26.28 6.54 -15.93
CA VAL A 84 -27.24 7.14 -15.00
C VAL A 84 -27.68 8.52 -15.48
N LEU A 85 -26.77 9.35 -16.01
CA LEU A 85 -27.15 10.66 -16.56
C LEU A 85 -28.08 10.55 -17.78
N PHE A 86 -27.79 9.65 -18.72
CA PHE A 86 -28.66 9.43 -19.88
C PHE A 86 -30.05 8.90 -19.46
N PHE A 87 -30.11 7.95 -18.53
CA PHE A 87 -31.38 7.46 -18.01
C PHE A 87 -32.13 8.52 -17.20
N ALA A 88 -31.44 9.37 -16.44
CA ALA A 88 -32.05 10.48 -15.73
C ALA A 88 -32.68 11.48 -16.71
N MET A 89 -31.99 11.79 -17.81
CA MET A 89 -32.51 12.68 -18.85
C MET A 89 -33.74 12.08 -19.54
N ALA A 90 -33.65 10.82 -19.98
CA ALA A 90 -34.78 10.12 -20.59
C ALA A 90 -35.98 10.00 -19.64
N GLY A 91 -35.72 9.65 -18.37
CA GLY A 91 -36.73 9.57 -17.33
C GLY A 91 -37.38 10.92 -17.02
N THR A 92 -36.60 12.00 -17.03
CA THR A 92 -37.12 13.37 -16.85
C THR A 92 -38.06 13.76 -17.98
N VAL A 93 -37.68 13.51 -19.23
CA VAL A 93 -38.53 13.79 -20.40
C VAL A 93 -39.80 12.93 -20.38
N GLY A 94 -39.67 11.63 -20.06
CA GLY A 94 -40.82 10.74 -19.93
C GLY A 94 -41.79 11.18 -18.84
N LEU A 95 -41.27 11.51 -17.66
CA LEU A 95 -42.07 11.99 -16.54
C LEU A 95 -42.73 13.34 -16.86
N TYR A 96 -42.00 14.28 -17.47
CA TYR A 96 -42.53 15.56 -17.93
C TYR A 96 -43.74 15.37 -18.85
N ASN A 97 -43.62 14.51 -19.87
CA ASN A 97 -44.72 14.23 -20.79
C ASN A 97 -45.91 13.58 -20.07
N GLY A 98 -45.65 12.68 -19.11
CA GLY A 98 -46.68 12.06 -18.28
C GLY A 98 -47.43 13.09 -17.42
N LEU A 99 -46.74 14.03 -16.81
CA LEU A 99 -47.34 15.11 -16.01
C LEU A 99 -48.19 16.03 -16.88
N VAL A 100 -47.70 16.43 -18.05
CA VAL A 100 -48.46 17.25 -19.00
C VAL A 100 -49.72 16.50 -19.46
N ALA A 101 -49.61 15.21 -19.79
CA ALA A 101 -50.75 14.38 -20.17
C ALA A 101 -51.77 14.21 -19.01
N ALA A 102 -51.31 14.28 -17.77
CA ALA A 102 -52.15 14.28 -16.57
C ALA A 102 -52.80 15.66 -16.27
N GLY A 103 -52.59 16.66 -17.12
CA GLY A 103 -53.22 17.99 -17.02
C GLY A 103 -52.41 19.04 -16.27
N LEU A 104 -51.15 18.75 -15.90
CA LEU A 104 -50.26 19.78 -15.36
C LEU A 104 -49.77 20.72 -16.47
N SER A 105 -49.54 21.99 -16.12
CA SER A 105 -48.99 22.97 -17.06
C SER A 105 -47.55 22.63 -17.45
N HIS A 106 -47.12 23.05 -18.64
CA HIS A 106 -45.72 22.91 -19.07
C HIS A 106 -44.74 23.58 -18.08
N ALA A 107 -45.11 24.73 -17.53
CA ALA A 107 -44.30 25.45 -16.55
C ALA A 107 -44.10 24.63 -15.27
N THR A 108 -45.17 24.03 -14.73
CA THR A 108 -45.08 23.19 -13.51
C THR A 108 -44.33 21.90 -13.78
N SER A 109 -44.64 21.23 -14.88
CA SER A 109 -43.98 19.97 -15.27
C SER A 109 -42.49 20.15 -15.51
N GLY A 110 -42.07 21.30 -16.07
CA GLY A 110 -40.69 21.58 -16.46
C GLY A 110 -39.70 21.61 -15.29
N TRP A 111 -40.11 22.08 -14.11
CA TRP A 111 -39.27 22.04 -12.91
C TRP A 111 -39.57 20.84 -12.01
N LEU A 112 -40.81 20.35 -11.99
CA LEU A 112 -41.22 19.27 -11.10
C LEU A 112 -40.64 17.91 -11.51
N ALA A 113 -40.63 17.59 -12.81
CA ALA A 113 -40.08 16.34 -13.32
C ALA A 113 -38.59 16.13 -12.98
N PRO A 114 -37.66 17.08 -13.28
CA PRO A 114 -36.25 16.90 -12.92
C PRO A 114 -36.01 16.85 -11.41
N LEU A 115 -36.81 17.56 -10.60
CA LEU A 115 -36.70 17.45 -9.14
C LEU A 115 -37.08 16.07 -8.62
N ILE A 116 -38.16 15.46 -9.14
CA ILE A 116 -38.57 14.10 -8.74
C ILE A 116 -37.48 13.09 -9.12
N ILE A 117 -37.01 13.13 -10.37
CA ILE A 117 -35.95 12.21 -10.84
C ILE A 117 -34.64 12.43 -10.05
N GLY A 118 -34.25 13.69 -9.84
CA GLY A 118 -33.08 14.04 -9.05
C GLY A 118 -33.17 13.55 -7.60
N LEU A 119 -34.34 13.66 -6.98
CA LEU A 119 -34.59 13.14 -5.63
C LEU A 119 -34.46 11.62 -5.58
N VAL A 120 -35.05 10.89 -6.55
CA VAL A 120 -34.93 9.43 -6.64
C VAL A 120 -33.47 9.00 -6.75
N ILE A 121 -32.71 9.63 -7.64
CA ILE A 121 -31.28 9.34 -7.82
C ILE A 121 -30.49 9.66 -6.54
N SER A 122 -30.82 10.76 -5.87
CA SER A 122 -30.16 11.16 -4.62
C SER A 122 -30.38 10.14 -3.50
N ILE A 123 -31.60 9.61 -3.38
CA ILE A 123 -31.93 8.56 -2.40
C ILE A 123 -31.12 7.29 -2.69
N ILE A 124 -31.07 6.86 -3.95
CA ILE A 124 -30.29 5.68 -4.37
C ILE A 124 -28.80 5.89 -4.09
N GLY A 125 -28.25 7.05 -4.48
CA GLY A 125 -26.85 7.40 -4.24
C GLY A 125 -26.50 7.43 -2.75
N TYR A 126 -27.37 8.01 -1.93
CA TYR A 126 -27.21 8.01 -0.47
C TYR A 126 -27.18 6.58 0.10
N ALA A 127 -28.12 5.71 -0.33
CA ALA A 127 -28.14 4.32 0.11
C ALA A 127 -26.87 3.55 -0.29
N MET A 128 -26.34 3.79 -1.50
CA MET A 128 -25.09 3.19 -1.96
C MET A 128 -23.89 3.66 -1.13
N ILE A 129 -23.80 4.97 -0.82
CA ILE A 129 -22.74 5.52 0.05
C ILE A 129 -22.79 4.85 1.43
N GLN A 130 -23.98 4.74 2.03
CA GLN A 130 -24.13 4.12 3.34
C GLN A 130 -23.72 2.66 3.34
N LYS A 131 -24.07 1.92 2.28
CA LYS A 131 -23.62 0.52 2.09
C LYS A 131 -22.10 0.43 1.91
N GLY A 132 -21.51 1.35 1.14
CA GLY A 132 -20.05 1.44 0.95
C GLY A 132 -19.32 1.70 2.26
N ILE A 133 -19.76 2.69 3.03
CA ILE A 133 -19.21 3.00 4.37
C ILE A 133 -19.35 1.78 5.28
N SER A 134 -20.51 1.12 5.32
CA SER A 134 -20.72 -0.08 6.14
C SER A 134 -19.77 -1.21 5.75
N THR A 135 -19.54 -1.41 4.46
CA THR A 135 -18.64 -2.44 3.94
C THR A 135 -17.19 -2.15 4.33
N LEU A 136 -16.73 -0.91 4.16
CA LEU A 136 -15.37 -0.51 4.54
C LEU A 136 -15.14 -0.60 6.06
N ARG A 137 -16.16 -0.30 6.88
CA ARG A 137 -16.08 -0.46 8.34
C ARG A 137 -15.91 -1.92 8.73
N ARG A 138 -16.65 -2.84 8.09
CA ARG A 138 -16.55 -4.28 8.35
C ARG A 138 -15.21 -4.86 7.91
N ALA A 139 -14.59 -4.28 6.89
CA ALA A 139 -13.28 -4.69 6.40
C ALA A 139 -12.10 -4.05 7.17
N SER A 140 -12.37 -3.28 8.23
CA SER A 140 -11.36 -2.51 9.00
C SER A 140 -10.47 -1.61 8.13
N LEU A 141 -10.98 -1.17 6.98
CA LEU A 141 -10.27 -0.32 6.02
C LEU A 141 -10.40 1.18 6.34
N LEU A 142 -11.25 1.54 7.30
CA LEU A 142 -11.43 2.92 7.76
C LEU A 142 -10.61 3.13 9.05
N PRO A 143 -9.76 4.18 9.11
CA PRO A 143 -9.09 4.56 10.36
C PRO A 143 -10.14 4.89 11.43
N GLU A 144 -10.04 4.28 12.61
CA GLU A 144 -11.00 4.50 13.72
C GLU A 144 -11.12 5.99 14.08
N GLN A 145 -10.04 6.75 13.94
CA GLN A 145 -9.95 8.16 14.29
C GLN A 145 -10.88 9.06 13.46
N THR A 146 -11.15 8.72 12.19
CA THR A 146 -12.05 9.53 11.32
C THR A 146 -13.50 9.48 11.80
N VAL A 147 -13.90 8.41 12.49
CA VAL A 147 -15.27 8.27 13.02
C VAL A 147 -15.46 9.15 14.27
N ASP A 148 -14.45 9.26 15.13
CA ASP A 148 -14.55 10.07 16.35
C ASP A 148 -14.43 11.58 16.11
N SER A 149 -13.60 12.02 15.15
CA SER A 149 -13.56 13.44 14.77
C SER A 149 -14.91 13.94 14.21
N MET A 150 -15.68 13.07 13.54
CA MET A 150 -17.03 13.41 13.08
C MET A 150 -18.07 13.50 14.20
N LYS A 151 -17.89 12.79 15.32
CA LYS A 151 -18.75 12.96 16.51
C LYS A 151 -18.49 14.30 17.19
N GLN A 152 -17.23 14.69 17.36
CA GLN A 152 -16.86 16.00 17.92
C GLN A 152 -17.41 17.15 17.06
N ASN A 153 -17.37 17.02 15.72
CA ASN A 153 -17.95 18.02 14.83
C ASN A 153 -19.47 18.19 14.99
N LYS A 154 -20.21 17.13 15.31
CA LYS A 154 -21.67 17.21 15.58
C LYS A 154 -21.96 17.96 16.87
N GLU A 155 -21.14 17.80 17.91
CA GLU A 155 -21.30 18.51 19.18
C GLU A 155 -21.06 20.01 19.02
N TRP A 156 -20.02 20.39 18.25
CA TRP A 156 -19.72 21.79 17.95
C TRP A 156 -20.84 22.48 17.15
N ILE A 157 -21.42 21.80 16.13
CA ILE A 157 -22.55 22.34 15.36
C ILE A 157 -23.80 22.46 16.24
N LYS A 158 -24.09 21.47 17.09
CA LYS A 158 -25.22 21.53 18.04
C LYS A 158 -25.08 22.68 19.03
N GLN A 159 -23.87 22.97 19.51
CA GLN A 159 -23.63 24.11 20.39
C GLN A 159 -23.83 25.44 19.65
N LYS A 160 -23.37 25.55 18.41
CA LYS A 160 -23.46 26.79 17.61
C LYS A 160 -24.88 27.09 17.09
N VAL A 161 -25.74 26.08 16.92
CA VAL A 161 -27.16 26.27 16.58
C VAL A 161 -28.01 26.59 17.82
N LYS A 162 -27.49 26.30 19.03
CA LYS A 162 -28.18 26.54 20.31
C LYS A 162 -27.74 27.83 21.02
N SER A 163 -26.73 28.54 20.50
CA SER A 163 -26.31 29.89 20.93
C SER A 163 -26.91 30.96 20.02
#